data_AF-A0A2V6BLS1-F1
#
_entry.id   AF-A0A2V6BLS1-F1
#
_cell.length_a   1.000
_cell.length_b   1.000
_cell.length_c   1.000
_cell.angle_alpha   90.00
_cell.angle_beta   90.00
_cell.angle_gamma   90.00
#
_symmetry.space_group_name_H-M   'P 1'
#
loop_
_entity.id
_entity.type
_entity.pdbx_description
1 polymer ?
#
loop_
_entity_poly.entity_id
_entity_poly.type
_entity_poly.pdbx_seq_one_letter_code
_entity_poly.pdbx_strand_id
1 'polypeptide(L)'
;MDWLQKNYERVVLIAGVAILLVSAFCIFQRAIGFQSQFAELQSHPPQRPASPPGKAKEVEDALQKLRQPPQWTFGGRSGLFVPEKHFIGTDGQPATLQTTEVHPPVPNEWIEQFGLPIADADVLEQDPDGDGFTNFDEWQGHTNPIDRNSHPDYLTKLKLKSFSQEPFRLVFASRTEDTFGINTIDLTQPTQFVKIGDTIAGTHFRVAKFTEKTAKDKYGTDIDVSELTLENTETHDQLTLVKEKVAISPESVATFVYSWRERREFVVKKDQEFSLPPQGDIRYKLIDVQPAKAVIVSSQKPDTPIEIGLLSQ
;
A
#
# COMPACT_ATOMS: atom_id res chain seq x y z
N MET A 1 126.96 -57.56 -30.75
CA MET A 1 126.22 -56.27 -30.64
C MET A 1 127.00 -55.37 -29.67
N ASP A 2 128.32 -55.30 -29.80
CA ASP A 2 129.16 -54.94 -28.65
C ASP A 2 129.40 -53.42 -28.55
N TRP A 3 129.13 -52.71 -29.65
CA TRP A 3 129.14 -51.25 -29.71
C TRP A 3 127.92 -50.63 -29.01
N LEU A 4 126.77 -51.31 -29.07
CA LEU A 4 125.49 -50.89 -28.48
C LEU A 4 125.48 -51.00 -26.95
N GLN A 5 126.15 -52.01 -26.37
CA GLN A 5 126.31 -52.12 -24.92
C GLN A 5 127.28 -51.07 -24.34
N LYS A 6 128.29 -50.65 -25.11
CA LYS A 6 129.31 -49.70 -24.65
C LYS A 6 128.88 -48.23 -24.72
N ASN A 7 127.92 -47.90 -25.59
CA ASN A 7 127.43 -46.52 -25.83
C ASN A 7 125.93 -46.37 -25.59
N TYR A 8 125.35 -47.16 -24.67
CA TYR A 8 123.91 -47.17 -24.39
C TYR A 8 123.36 -45.78 -24.05
N GLU A 9 124.09 -44.96 -23.30
CA GLU A 9 123.70 -43.59 -22.96
C GLU A 9 123.45 -42.71 -24.20
N ARG A 10 124.28 -42.83 -25.24
CA ARG A 10 124.10 -42.07 -26.49
C ARG A 10 122.89 -42.56 -27.27
N VAL A 11 122.62 -43.86 -27.24
CA VAL A 11 121.44 -44.45 -27.90
C VAL A 11 120.15 -44.01 -27.19
N VAL A 12 120.14 -43.99 -25.86
CA VAL A 12 119.00 -43.47 -25.07
C VAL A 12 118.77 -41.99 -25.33
N LEU A 13 119.84 -41.19 -25.43
CA LEU A 13 119.72 -39.75 -25.69
C LEU A 13 119.18 -39.49 -27.10
N ILE A 14 119.67 -40.21 -28.12
CA ILE A 14 119.14 -40.12 -29.49
C ILE A 14 117.68 -40.56 -29.55
N ALA A 15 117.31 -41.65 -28.87
CA ALA A 15 115.92 -42.10 -28.79
C ALA A 15 115.02 -41.06 -28.09
N GLY A 16 115.49 -40.45 -27.01
CA GLY A 16 114.77 -39.39 -26.30
C GLY A 16 114.55 -38.15 -27.17
N VAL A 17 115.57 -37.71 -27.90
CA VAL A 17 115.46 -36.58 -28.85
C VAL A 17 114.50 -36.92 -30.00
N ALA A 18 114.53 -38.15 -30.52
CA ALA A 18 113.62 -38.58 -31.57
C ALA A 18 112.16 -38.56 -31.10
N ILE A 19 111.88 -39.03 -29.88
CA ILE A 19 110.54 -38.99 -29.28
C ILE A 19 110.06 -37.55 -29.10
N LEU A 20 110.93 -36.65 -28.62
CA LEU A 20 110.59 -35.24 -28.46
C LEU A 20 110.26 -34.58 -29.81
N LEU A 21 111.04 -34.85 -30.86
CA LEU A 21 110.78 -34.31 -32.19
C LEU A 21 109.46 -34.82 -32.77
N VAL A 22 109.14 -36.11 -32.61
CA VAL A 22 107.85 -36.67 -33.04
C VAL A 22 106.70 -36.02 -32.28
N SER A 23 106.83 -35.85 -30.96
CA SER A 23 105.79 -35.20 -30.15
C SER A 23 105.56 -33.75 -30.56
N ALA A 24 106.64 -32.98 -30.82
CA ALA A 24 106.56 -31.61 -31.28
C ALA A 24 105.88 -31.51 -32.66
N PHE A 25 106.20 -32.42 -33.57
CA PHE A 25 105.57 -32.48 -34.89
C PHE A 25 104.06 -32.80 -34.80
N CYS A 26 103.66 -33.75 -33.96
CA CYS A 26 102.25 -34.07 -33.73
C CYS A 26 101.47 -32.89 -33.13
N ILE A 27 102.06 -32.17 -32.16
CA ILE A 27 101.44 -30.98 -31.57
C ILE A 27 101.27 -29.87 -32.62
N PHE A 28 102.30 -29.65 -33.45
CA PHE A 28 102.27 -28.63 -34.50
C PHE A 28 101.18 -28.90 -35.54
N GLN A 29 101.04 -30.16 -35.98
CA GLN A 29 99.96 -30.53 -36.91
C GLN A 29 98.56 -30.30 -36.32
N ARG A 30 98.36 -30.63 -35.05
CA ARG A 30 97.07 -30.38 -34.37
C ARG A 30 96.79 -28.89 -34.20
N ALA A 31 97.81 -28.08 -33.93
CA ALA A 31 97.66 -26.64 -33.79
C ALA A 31 97.25 -25.96 -35.11
N ILE A 32 97.77 -26.41 -36.27
CA ILE A 32 97.38 -25.88 -37.59
C ILE A 32 95.91 -26.20 -37.91
N GLY A 33 95.44 -27.42 -37.62
CA GLY A 33 94.05 -27.83 -37.90
C GLY A 33 93.00 -27.21 -36.97
N PHE A 34 93.40 -26.61 -35.85
CA PHE A 34 92.49 -26.02 -34.87
C PHE A 34 91.73 -24.81 -35.44
N GLN A 35 92.38 -23.95 -36.21
CA GLN A 35 91.75 -22.76 -36.78
C GLN A 35 90.59 -23.09 -37.75
N SER A 36 90.73 -24.15 -38.56
CA SER A 36 89.66 -24.58 -39.47
C SER A 36 88.40 -25.06 -38.75
N GLN A 37 88.52 -25.58 -37.52
CA GLN A 37 87.37 -26.07 -36.75
C GLN A 37 86.48 -24.93 -36.21
N PHE A 38 87.02 -23.71 -36.05
CA PHE A 38 86.21 -22.56 -35.64
C PHE A 38 85.45 -21.92 -36.80
N ALA A 39 85.93 -22.07 -38.04
CA ALA A 39 85.26 -21.51 -39.21
C ALA A 39 83.88 -22.16 -39.46
N GLU A 40 83.74 -23.47 -39.21
CA GLU A 40 82.44 -24.16 -39.28
C GLU A 40 81.47 -23.71 -38.17
N LEU A 41 81.99 -23.48 -36.95
CA LEU A 41 81.18 -23.03 -35.80
C LEU A 41 80.73 -21.56 -35.89
N GLN A 42 81.39 -20.74 -36.72
CA GLN A 42 81.03 -19.33 -36.93
C GLN A 42 80.02 -19.11 -38.07
N SER A 43 79.58 -20.16 -38.76
CA SER A 43 78.50 -20.06 -39.74
C SER A 43 77.19 -19.68 -39.05
N HIS A 44 76.80 -18.41 -39.14
CA HIS A 44 75.54 -17.94 -38.58
C HIS A 44 74.36 -18.65 -39.27
N PRO A 45 73.35 -19.13 -38.53
CA PRO A 45 72.14 -19.65 -39.15
C PRO A 45 71.44 -18.54 -39.96
N PRO A 46 70.81 -18.86 -41.11
CA PRO A 46 70.09 -17.87 -41.91
C PRO A 46 68.94 -17.28 -41.09
N GLN A 47 68.93 -15.94 -40.93
CA GLN A 47 67.89 -15.24 -40.18
C GLN A 47 66.53 -15.37 -40.89
N ARG A 48 65.53 -15.95 -40.22
CA ARG A 48 64.13 -15.91 -40.66
C ARG A 48 63.49 -14.60 -40.19
N PRO A 49 62.73 -13.89 -41.03
CA PRO A 49 62.01 -12.69 -40.60
C PRO A 49 60.98 -13.06 -39.52
N ALA A 50 60.97 -12.30 -38.43
CA ALA A 50 60.03 -12.50 -37.32
C ALA A 50 58.58 -12.22 -37.76
N SER A 51 57.65 -13.09 -37.40
CA SER A 51 56.22 -12.83 -37.60
C SER A 51 55.77 -11.64 -36.73
N PRO A 52 54.88 -10.77 -37.23
CA PRO A 52 54.38 -9.65 -36.44
C PRO A 52 53.60 -10.16 -35.20
N PRO A 53 53.64 -9.43 -34.08
CA PRO A 53 52.91 -9.82 -32.88
C PRO A 53 51.40 -9.87 -33.16
N GLY A 54 50.73 -10.91 -32.64
CA GLY A 54 49.29 -11.07 -32.80
C GLY A 54 48.53 -9.87 -32.22
N LYS A 55 47.51 -9.38 -32.95
CA LYS A 55 46.68 -8.26 -32.48
C LYS A 55 46.04 -8.59 -31.12
N ALA A 56 46.23 -7.73 -30.13
CA ALA A 56 45.77 -7.91 -28.76
C ALA A 56 44.26 -7.64 -28.62
N LYS A 57 43.43 -8.55 -29.13
CA LYS A 57 41.95 -8.46 -29.06
C LYS A 57 41.42 -8.27 -27.64
N GLU A 58 42.07 -8.87 -26.64
CA GLU A 58 41.68 -8.75 -25.23
C GLU A 58 41.75 -7.31 -24.71
N VAL A 59 42.71 -6.53 -25.21
CA VAL A 59 42.87 -5.11 -24.83
C VAL A 59 41.75 -4.28 -25.45
N GLU A 60 41.41 -4.56 -26.71
CA GLU A 60 40.29 -3.90 -27.40
C GLU A 60 38.94 -4.21 -26.72
N ASP A 61 38.71 -5.47 -26.35
CA ASP A 61 37.51 -5.91 -25.65
C ASP A 61 37.40 -5.26 -24.25
N ALA A 62 38.52 -5.14 -23.53
CA ALA A 62 38.56 -4.45 -22.26
C ALA A 62 38.24 -2.94 -22.41
N LEU A 63 38.79 -2.29 -23.43
CA LEU A 63 38.50 -0.89 -23.78
C LEU A 63 37.02 -0.68 -24.11
N GLN A 64 36.41 -1.64 -24.81
CA GLN A 64 34.99 -1.59 -25.15
C GLN A 64 34.09 -1.73 -23.91
N LYS A 65 34.44 -2.61 -22.97
CA LYS A 65 33.75 -2.75 -21.67
C LYS A 65 33.91 -1.49 -20.78
N LEU A 66 35.06 -0.83 -20.85
CA LEU A 66 35.29 0.46 -20.15
C LEU A 66 34.43 1.60 -20.70
N ARG A 67 34.14 1.61 -22.02
CA ARG A 67 33.29 2.62 -22.65
C ARG A 67 31.81 2.47 -22.28
N GLN A 68 31.36 1.26 -21.96
CA GLN A 68 30.00 0.98 -21.48
C GLN A 68 30.09 0.27 -20.13
N PRO A 69 30.39 1.01 -19.06
CA PRO A 69 30.49 0.40 -17.73
C PRO A 69 29.13 -0.22 -17.39
N PRO A 70 29.12 -1.47 -16.87
CA PRO A 70 27.90 -2.11 -16.43
C PRO A 70 27.22 -1.21 -15.39
N GLN A 71 25.99 -0.82 -15.68
CA GLN A 71 25.18 -0.07 -14.72
C GLN A 71 24.67 -1.04 -13.66
N TRP A 72 24.82 -0.67 -12.39
CA TRP A 72 24.20 -1.41 -11.31
C TRP A 72 22.68 -1.33 -11.47
N THR A 73 22.06 -2.46 -11.80
CA THR A 73 20.61 -2.58 -11.78
C THR A 73 20.19 -3.08 -10.40
N PHE A 74 19.28 -2.36 -9.76
CA PHE A 74 18.75 -2.75 -8.44
C PHE A 74 17.84 -3.96 -8.60
N GLY A 75 18.33 -5.13 -8.17
CA GLY A 75 17.56 -6.37 -8.15
C GLY A 75 16.80 -6.55 -6.83
N GLY A 76 15.69 -5.82 -6.65
CA GLY A 76 14.74 -6.07 -5.56
C GLY A 76 15.15 -5.62 -4.14
N ARG A 77 14.24 -5.85 -3.18
CA ARG A 77 14.26 -5.35 -1.79
C ARG A 77 15.30 -6.05 -0.91
N SER A 78 16.58 -5.81 -1.18
CA SER A 78 17.74 -5.87 -0.26
C SER A 78 19.00 -6.16 -1.07
N GLY A 79 19.93 -5.20 -1.12
CA GLY A 79 21.29 -5.47 -1.59
C GLY A 79 22.07 -6.22 -0.51
N LEU A 80 23.18 -6.87 -0.87
CA LEU A 80 24.11 -7.56 0.05
C LEU A 80 24.57 -6.73 1.28
N PHE A 81 24.35 -5.42 1.26
CA PHE A 81 24.76 -4.47 2.30
C PHE A 81 23.59 -3.75 2.99
N VAL A 82 22.34 -4.08 2.64
CA VAL A 82 21.16 -3.55 3.32
C VAL A 82 20.54 -4.71 4.10
N PRO A 83 20.71 -4.76 5.43
CA PRO A 83 20.14 -5.83 6.23
C PRO A 83 18.62 -5.85 6.08
N GLU A 84 18.05 -7.03 5.91
CA GLU A 84 16.60 -7.21 5.90
C GLU A 84 16.03 -6.90 7.29
N LYS A 85 14.88 -6.23 7.34
CA LYS A 85 14.18 -5.96 8.61
C LYS A 85 13.51 -7.26 9.08
N HIS A 86 13.82 -7.68 10.29
CA HIS A 86 13.26 -8.86 10.94
C HIS A 86 12.33 -8.43 12.07
N PHE A 87 11.20 -9.09 12.19
CA PHE A 87 10.16 -8.89 13.19
C PHE A 87 9.87 -10.22 13.88
N ILE A 88 9.20 -10.19 15.03
CA ILE A 88 8.67 -11.40 15.65
C ILE A 88 7.20 -11.50 15.24
N GLY A 89 6.85 -12.55 14.50
CA GLY A 89 5.48 -12.85 14.11
C GLY A 89 4.61 -13.16 15.33
N THR A 90 3.29 -13.17 15.13
CA THR A 90 2.31 -13.52 16.17
C THR A 90 2.46 -14.97 16.66
N ASP A 91 3.13 -15.82 15.88
CA ASP A 91 3.53 -17.19 16.18
C ASP A 91 4.85 -17.30 16.98
N GLY A 92 5.50 -16.16 17.27
CA GLY A 92 6.77 -16.09 17.98
C GLY A 92 8.00 -16.44 17.12
N GLN A 93 7.83 -16.60 15.80
CA GLN A 93 8.93 -16.88 14.88
C GLN A 93 9.49 -15.59 14.26
N PRO A 94 10.77 -15.57 13.84
CA PRO A 94 11.30 -14.45 13.07
C PRO A 94 10.60 -14.37 11.71
N ALA A 95 9.92 -13.26 11.49
CA ALA A 95 9.24 -12.90 10.25
C ALA A 95 10.02 -11.79 9.53
N THR A 96 9.98 -11.79 8.20
CA THR A 96 10.47 -10.67 7.41
C THR A 96 9.32 -10.01 6.66
N LEU A 97 9.58 -8.82 6.10
CA LEU A 97 8.59 -8.09 5.30
C LEU A 97 8.09 -8.87 4.06
N GLN A 98 8.82 -9.91 3.64
CA GLN A 98 8.48 -10.73 2.48
C GLN A 98 7.58 -11.92 2.85
N THR A 99 7.70 -12.42 4.09
CA THR A 99 7.04 -13.66 4.52
C THR A 99 5.73 -13.39 5.25
N THR A 100 5.57 -12.21 5.86
CA THR A 100 4.48 -11.95 6.78
C THR A 100 4.10 -10.47 6.74
N GLU A 101 2.79 -10.21 6.69
CA GLU A 101 2.25 -8.88 6.97
C GLU A 101 2.47 -8.57 8.45
N VAL A 102 3.27 -7.55 8.75
CA VAL A 102 3.61 -7.21 10.14
C VAL A 102 2.39 -6.64 10.87
N HIS A 103 1.59 -5.85 10.15
CA HIS A 103 0.41 -5.14 10.67
C HIS A 103 -0.83 -5.41 9.82
N PRO A 104 -1.38 -6.64 9.86
CA PRO A 104 -2.58 -6.97 9.11
C PRO A 104 -3.76 -6.11 9.62
N PRO A 105 -4.66 -5.64 8.73
CA PRO A 105 -4.78 -6.00 7.30
C PRO A 105 -4.00 -5.08 6.34
N VAL A 106 -3.11 -4.21 6.83
CA VAL A 106 -2.41 -3.21 6.00
C VAL A 106 -1.15 -3.84 5.36
N PRO A 107 -0.99 -3.76 4.03
CA PRO A 107 0.20 -4.28 3.36
C PRO A 107 1.48 -3.56 3.77
N ASN A 108 2.56 -4.32 3.96
CA ASN A 108 3.88 -3.78 4.33
C ASN A 108 4.38 -2.73 3.32
N GLU A 109 4.05 -2.89 2.03
CA GLU A 109 4.43 -1.97 0.96
C GLU A 109 3.85 -0.58 1.16
N TRP A 110 2.61 -0.49 1.65
CA TRP A 110 1.95 0.80 1.89
C TRP A 110 2.66 1.55 3.03
N ILE A 111 2.93 0.85 4.14
CA ILE A 111 3.63 1.40 5.30
C ILE A 111 5.04 1.89 4.89
N GLU A 112 5.76 1.13 4.07
CA GLU A 112 7.09 1.54 3.57
C GLU A 112 7.03 2.67 2.54
N GLN A 113 6.03 2.68 1.65
CA GLN A 113 5.85 3.74 0.65
C GLN A 113 5.70 5.11 1.32
N PHE A 114 4.95 5.14 2.43
CA PHE A 114 4.76 6.35 3.23
C PHE A 114 5.80 6.52 4.35
N GLY A 115 6.85 5.70 4.38
CA GLY A 115 7.94 5.84 5.34
C GLY A 115 7.51 5.75 6.81
N LEU A 116 6.37 5.10 7.09
CA LEU A 116 5.84 4.91 8.43
C LEU A 116 6.72 3.94 9.22
N PRO A 117 6.80 4.08 10.56
CA PRO A 117 7.64 3.24 11.40
C PRO A 117 7.05 1.83 11.55
N ILE A 118 7.25 0.97 10.54
CA ILE A 118 6.73 -0.42 10.50
C ILE A 118 7.16 -1.28 11.70
N ALA A 119 8.21 -0.89 12.41
CA ALA A 119 8.68 -1.59 13.61
C ALA A 119 7.82 -1.33 14.85
N ASP A 120 7.04 -0.24 14.85
CA ASP A 120 6.20 0.11 15.98
C ASP A 120 4.93 -0.73 15.97
N ALA A 121 4.61 -1.32 17.11
CA ALA A 121 3.43 -2.17 17.26
C ALA A 121 2.11 -1.40 17.06
N ASP A 122 2.12 -0.10 17.35
CA ASP A 122 0.99 0.82 17.28
C ASP A 122 1.00 1.67 15.99
N VAL A 123 1.82 1.34 14.98
CA VAL A 123 1.94 2.14 13.75
C VAL A 123 0.59 2.40 13.09
N LEU A 124 -0.38 1.49 13.19
CA LEU A 124 -1.73 1.66 12.62
C LEU A 124 -2.59 2.68 13.37
N GLU A 125 -2.30 2.92 14.65
CA GLU A 125 -3.01 3.88 15.52
C GLU A 125 -2.33 5.25 15.56
N GLN A 126 -1.10 5.34 15.06
CA GLN A 126 -0.37 6.60 14.97
C GLN A 126 -0.99 7.56 13.94
N ASP A 127 -0.83 8.85 14.20
CA ASP A 127 -1.27 9.99 13.37
C ASP A 127 -0.03 10.89 13.14
N PRO A 128 0.75 10.65 12.06
CA PRO A 128 2.00 11.37 11.80
C PRO A 128 1.81 12.84 11.44
N ASP A 129 0.70 13.21 10.80
CA ASP A 129 0.45 14.55 10.28
C ASP A 129 -0.44 15.42 11.20
N GLY A 130 -1.03 14.81 12.23
CA GLY A 130 -1.80 15.45 13.29
C GLY A 130 -3.17 15.93 12.85
N ASP A 131 -3.73 15.33 11.80
CA ASP A 131 -5.03 15.68 11.24
C ASP A 131 -6.21 15.05 12.01
N GLY A 132 -5.95 14.07 12.88
CA GLY A 132 -6.94 13.34 13.69
C GLY A 132 -7.45 12.04 13.07
N PHE A 133 -6.86 11.59 11.97
CA PHE A 133 -7.04 10.27 11.36
C PHE A 133 -5.85 9.38 11.70
N THR A 134 -6.12 8.08 11.88
CA THR A 134 -5.05 7.12 12.12
C THR A 134 -4.60 6.55 10.79
N ASN A 135 -3.37 6.06 10.73
CA ASN A 135 -2.84 5.39 9.52
C ASN A 135 -3.78 4.28 9.00
N PHE A 136 -4.47 3.56 9.89
CA PHE A 136 -5.48 2.57 9.49
C PHE A 136 -6.70 3.18 8.79
N ASP A 137 -7.24 4.29 9.32
CA ASP A 137 -8.41 4.95 8.74
C ASP A 137 -8.07 5.54 7.36
N GLU A 138 -6.85 6.04 7.19
CA GLU A 138 -6.36 6.57 5.92
C GLU A 138 -6.06 5.48 4.89
N TRP A 139 -5.56 4.33 5.32
CA TRP A 139 -5.46 3.16 4.46
C TRP A 139 -6.84 2.72 3.94
N GLN A 140 -7.86 2.68 4.80
CA GLN A 140 -9.24 2.41 4.37
C GLN A 140 -9.78 3.50 3.45
N GLY A 141 -9.46 4.76 3.75
CA GLY A 141 -9.84 5.93 2.96
C GLY A 141 -9.07 6.10 1.65
N HIS A 142 -8.03 5.28 1.41
CA HIS A 142 -7.09 5.40 0.28
C HIS A 142 -6.44 6.79 0.21
N THR A 143 -6.11 7.35 1.38
CA THR A 143 -5.49 8.67 1.52
C THR A 143 -4.02 8.57 1.93
N ASN A 144 -3.36 9.71 2.17
CA ASN A 144 -1.91 9.79 2.36
C ASN A 144 -1.60 10.16 3.81
N PRO A 145 -1.01 9.25 4.61
CA PRO A 145 -0.81 9.42 6.05
C PRO A 145 0.26 10.42 6.49
N ILE A 146 0.87 11.11 5.53
CA ILE A 146 1.87 12.14 5.78
C ILE A 146 1.35 13.52 5.36
N ASP A 147 0.31 13.57 4.53
CA ASP A 147 -0.23 14.82 4.02
C ASP A 147 -1.56 15.16 4.68
N ARG A 148 -1.48 16.15 5.57
CA ARG A 148 -2.60 16.70 6.32
C ARG A 148 -3.80 17.16 5.47
N ASN A 149 -3.61 17.43 4.18
CA ASN A 149 -4.72 17.83 3.29
C ASN A 149 -5.39 16.62 2.63
N SER A 150 -4.73 15.47 2.63
CA SER A 150 -5.17 14.23 2.02
C SER A 150 -5.74 13.33 3.11
N HIS A 151 -6.95 13.64 3.56
CA HIS A 151 -7.63 12.92 4.63
C HIS A 151 -8.99 12.36 4.19
N PRO A 152 -9.51 11.30 4.83
CA PRO A 152 -10.86 10.79 4.60
C PRO A 152 -11.93 11.82 5.01
N ASP A 153 -13.19 11.58 4.63
CA ASP A 153 -14.29 12.44 5.09
C ASP A 153 -14.42 12.38 6.62
N TYR A 154 -14.57 13.53 7.28
CA TYR A 154 -14.80 13.62 8.73
C TYR A 154 -16.04 12.84 9.19
N LEU A 155 -16.99 12.60 8.30
CA LEU A 155 -18.15 11.73 8.56
C LEU A 155 -17.76 10.29 8.95
N THR A 156 -16.62 9.80 8.50
CA THR A 156 -16.15 8.43 8.84
C THR A 156 -15.91 8.25 10.35
N LYS A 157 -15.57 9.34 11.05
CA LYS A 157 -15.38 9.41 12.52
C LYS A 157 -16.69 9.60 13.30
N LEU A 158 -17.81 9.83 12.61
CA LEU A 158 -19.12 9.92 13.24
C LEU A 158 -19.72 8.51 13.36
N LYS A 159 -20.15 8.12 14.56
CA LYS A 159 -20.80 6.83 14.83
C LYS A 159 -22.06 7.03 15.67
N LEU A 160 -23.06 6.19 15.45
CA LEU A 160 -24.30 6.20 16.23
C LEU A 160 -24.09 5.42 17.54
N LYS A 161 -24.16 6.08 18.69
CA LYS A 161 -24.00 5.43 20.00
C LYS A 161 -25.28 4.78 20.48
N SER A 162 -26.37 5.51 20.41
CA SER A 162 -27.70 5.06 20.82
C SER A 162 -28.77 5.86 20.10
N PHE A 163 -29.98 5.31 20.08
CA PHE A 163 -31.14 5.99 19.54
C PHE A 163 -32.34 5.75 20.46
N SER A 164 -33.23 6.72 20.53
CA SER A 164 -34.56 6.56 21.11
C SER A 164 -35.56 6.88 20.02
N GLN A 165 -36.22 5.84 19.50
CA GLN A 165 -37.29 5.98 18.53
C GLN A 165 -38.62 5.81 19.23
N GLU A 166 -39.44 6.83 19.14
CA GLU A 166 -40.82 6.75 19.60
C GLU A 166 -41.73 6.63 18.37
N PRO A 167 -42.58 5.58 18.29
CA PRO A 167 -43.57 5.50 17.23
C PRO A 167 -44.52 6.68 17.35
N PHE A 168 -44.80 7.34 16.23
CA PHE A 168 -45.77 8.41 16.19
C PHE A 168 -47.17 7.84 16.44
N ARG A 169 -47.94 8.50 17.31
CA ARG A 169 -49.23 7.96 17.78
C ARG A 169 -50.26 7.79 16.66
N LEU A 170 -50.18 8.56 15.58
CA LEU A 170 -51.15 8.55 14.49
C LEU A 170 -50.64 7.76 13.28
N VAL A 171 -51.52 6.96 12.69
CA VAL A 171 -51.25 6.14 11.50
C VAL A 171 -52.27 6.47 10.42
N PHE A 172 -51.78 6.71 9.20
CA PHE A 172 -52.64 6.88 8.03
C PHE A 172 -53.13 5.51 7.56
N ALA A 173 -54.36 5.16 7.93
CA ALA A 173 -54.90 3.81 7.76
C ALA A 173 -55.61 3.59 6.43
N SER A 174 -56.38 4.57 5.95
CA SER A 174 -57.18 4.38 4.73
C SER A 174 -57.45 5.70 4.03
N ARG A 175 -57.72 5.63 2.72
CA ARG A 175 -58.17 6.76 1.91
C ARG A 175 -59.50 6.42 1.26
N THR A 176 -60.44 7.35 1.29
CA THR A 176 -61.72 7.26 0.59
C THR A 176 -62.01 8.61 -0.05
N GLU A 177 -61.83 8.69 -1.37
CA GLU A 177 -61.96 9.93 -2.14
C GLU A 177 -61.14 11.08 -1.52
N ASP A 178 -61.82 12.05 -0.90
CA ASP A 178 -61.26 13.24 -0.26
C ASP A 178 -61.09 13.12 1.26
N THR A 179 -61.31 11.91 1.81
CA THR A 179 -61.29 11.66 3.25
C THR A 179 -60.19 10.68 3.62
N PHE A 180 -59.43 11.01 4.65
CA PHE A 180 -58.30 10.22 5.16
C PHE A 180 -58.68 9.62 6.51
N GLY A 181 -58.61 8.29 6.62
CA GLY A 181 -58.78 7.55 7.85
C GLY A 181 -57.49 7.55 8.67
N ILE A 182 -57.53 8.19 9.84
CA ILE A 182 -56.44 8.23 10.80
C ILE A 182 -56.77 7.32 11.99
N ASN A 183 -55.85 6.42 12.32
CA ASN A 183 -55.90 5.57 13.49
C ASN A 183 -54.86 5.99 14.53
N THR A 184 -55.09 5.60 15.78
CA THR A 184 -54.04 5.61 16.81
C THR A 184 -53.29 4.28 16.81
N ILE A 185 -51.99 4.29 17.08
CA ILE A 185 -51.18 3.04 17.16
C ILE A 185 -51.73 2.07 18.21
N ASP A 186 -52.27 2.60 19.31
CA ASP A 186 -52.81 1.82 20.42
C ASP A 186 -54.21 1.26 20.10
N LEU A 187 -54.83 1.68 18.98
CA LEU A 187 -56.19 1.34 18.57
C LEU A 187 -57.26 1.64 19.64
N THR A 188 -56.95 2.51 20.60
CA THR A 188 -57.84 2.87 21.72
C THR A 188 -58.93 3.84 21.27
N GLN A 189 -58.69 4.59 20.20
CA GLN A 189 -59.65 5.51 19.61
C GLN A 189 -60.19 4.96 18.29
N PRO A 190 -61.47 5.22 17.97
CA PRO A 190 -62.04 4.86 16.68
C PRO A 190 -61.33 5.58 15.54
N THR A 191 -61.36 4.99 14.34
CA THR A 191 -60.83 5.61 13.13
C THR A 191 -61.49 6.96 12.90
N GLN A 192 -60.67 7.99 12.80
CA GLN A 192 -61.13 9.34 12.51
C GLN A 192 -61.01 9.61 11.02
N PHE A 193 -62.08 10.09 10.41
CA PHE A 193 -62.13 10.42 9.00
C PHE A 193 -62.03 11.94 8.83
N VAL A 194 -60.89 12.42 8.32
CA VAL A 194 -60.56 13.86 8.23
C VAL A 194 -60.28 14.27 6.78
N LYS A 195 -60.54 15.53 6.43
CA LYS A 195 -60.22 16.09 5.11
C LYS A 195 -59.00 17.02 5.18
N ILE A 196 -58.51 17.46 4.02
CA ILE A 196 -57.44 18.47 3.95
C ILE A 196 -57.93 19.75 4.64
N GLY A 197 -57.13 20.26 5.58
CA GLY A 197 -57.45 21.44 6.38
C GLY A 197 -58.09 21.14 7.74
N ASP A 198 -58.60 19.91 7.97
CA ASP A 198 -59.22 19.53 9.23
C ASP A 198 -58.18 19.20 10.31
N THR A 199 -58.54 19.47 11.57
CA THR A 199 -57.73 19.10 12.74
C THR A 199 -58.17 17.74 13.27
N ILE A 200 -57.21 16.87 13.56
CA ILE A 200 -57.46 15.51 14.07
C ILE A 200 -57.87 15.61 15.54
N ALA A 201 -59.05 15.08 15.88
CA ALA A 201 -59.62 15.23 17.20
C ALA A 201 -58.75 14.58 18.27
N GLY A 202 -58.54 15.29 19.38
CA GLY A 202 -57.67 14.86 20.48
C GLY A 202 -56.18 15.08 20.23
N THR A 203 -55.80 15.77 19.14
CA THR A 203 -54.41 16.13 18.85
C THR A 203 -54.30 17.56 18.32
N HIS A 204 -53.07 18.09 18.30
CA HIS A 204 -52.75 19.41 17.75
C HIS A 204 -52.32 19.33 16.27
N PHE A 205 -52.66 18.25 15.56
CA PHE A 205 -52.25 18.07 14.17
C PHE A 205 -53.40 18.36 13.21
N ARG A 206 -53.10 19.16 12.18
CA ARG A 206 -53.99 19.45 11.05
C ARG A 206 -53.47 18.80 9.78
N VAL A 207 -54.36 18.29 8.95
CA VAL A 207 -53.98 17.75 7.63
C VAL A 207 -53.61 18.90 6.69
N ALA A 208 -52.34 18.99 6.28
CA ALA A 208 -51.85 20.09 5.46
C ALA A 208 -51.85 19.73 3.96
N LYS A 209 -51.29 18.56 3.61
CA LYS A 209 -51.12 18.17 2.21
C LYS A 209 -51.21 16.66 2.04
N PHE A 210 -51.70 16.25 0.88
CA PHE A 210 -51.69 14.86 0.44
C PHE A 210 -50.90 14.74 -0.87
N THR A 211 -50.05 13.72 -0.97
CA THR A 211 -49.27 13.41 -2.16
C THR A 211 -49.47 11.94 -2.51
N GLU A 212 -50.09 11.68 -3.65
CA GLU A 212 -50.30 10.31 -4.14
C GLU A 212 -48.98 9.73 -4.63
N LYS A 213 -48.62 8.56 -4.11
CA LYS A 213 -47.41 7.83 -4.49
C LYS A 213 -47.70 6.35 -4.57
N THR A 214 -47.17 5.71 -5.60
CA THR A 214 -47.17 4.27 -5.76
C THR A 214 -45.74 3.76 -5.75
N ALA A 215 -45.52 2.62 -5.08
CA ALA A 215 -44.22 1.96 -5.04
C ALA A 215 -44.39 0.49 -5.39
N LYS A 216 -43.42 -0.05 -6.12
CA LYS A 216 -43.37 -1.47 -6.44
C LYS A 216 -42.83 -2.24 -5.25
N ASP A 217 -43.56 -3.25 -4.82
CA ASP A 217 -43.08 -4.18 -3.81
C ASP A 217 -42.01 -5.13 -4.37
N LYS A 218 -41.40 -5.93 -3.49
CA LYS A 218 -40.47 -7.02 -3.80
C LYS A 218 -41.02 -8.03 -4.84
N TYR A 219 -42.34 -8.10 -4.99
CA TYR A 219 -43.05 -8.97 -5.94
C TYR A 219 -43.52 -8.26 -7.22
N GLY A 220 -43.21 -6.97 -7.39
CA GLY A 220 -43.58 -6.19 -8.58
C GLY A 220 -45.03 -5.69 -8.62
N THR A 221 -45.78 -5.87 -7.53
CA THR A 221 -47.12 -5.29 -7.36
C THR A 221 -47.03 -3.82 -6.97
N ASP A 222 -47.86 -2.97 -7.58
CA ASP A 222 -47.96 -1.57 -7.22
C ASP A 222 -48.73 -1.44 -5.89
N ILE A 223 -48.04 -1.01 -4.84
CA ILE A 223 -48.62 -0.69 -3.54
C ILE A 223 -48.83 0.83 -3.45
N ASP A 224 -50.01 1.22 -2.96
CA ASP A 224 -50.30 2.60 -2.61
C ASP A 224 -49.50 3.00 -1.36
N VAL A 225 -48.48 3.84 -1.56
CA VAL A 225 -47.62 4.41 -0.52
C VAL A 225 -47.82 5.91 -0.42
N SER A 226 -49.07 6.36 -0.65
CA SER A 226 -49.41 7.77 -0.57
C SER A 226 -49.00 8.40 0.76
N GLU A 227 -48.55 9.64 0.67
CA GLU A 227 -48.00 10.42 1.76
C GLU A 227 -49.02 11.48 2.20
N LEU A 228 -49.30 11.51 3.51
CA LEU A 228 -50.15 12.49 4.15
C LEU A 228 -49.31 13.37 5.08
N THR A 229 -49.15 14.64 4.73
CA THR A 229 -48.43 15.62 5.55
C THR A 229 -49.39 16.26 6.55
N LEU A 230 -49.07 16.09 7.82
CA LEU A 230 -49.69 16.75 8.95
C LEU A 230 -48.83 17.95 9.37
N GLU A 231 -49.47 19.01 9.84
CA GLU A 231 -48.83 20.19 10.44
C GLU A 231 -49.31 20.31 11.89
N ASN A 232 -48.37 20.45 12.83
CA ASN A 232 -48.72 20.78 14.21
C ASN A 232 -49.16 22.25 14.29
N THR A 233 -50.33 22.51 14.87
CA THR A 233 -50.88 23.86 14.99
C THR A 233 -50.15 24.73 16.03
N GLU A 234 -49.36 24.13 16.92
CA GLU A 234 -48.61 24.85 17.95
C GLU A 234 -47.15 25.09 17.55
N THR A 235 -46.47 24.04 17.08
CA THR A 235 -45.04 24.10 16.73
C THR A 235 -44.79 24.42 15.26
N HIS A 236 -45.83 24.37 14.41
CA HIS A 236 -45.73 24.43 12.95
C HIS A 236 -44.85 23.33 12.32
N ASP A 237 -44.49 22.30 13.08
CA ASP A 237 -43.73 21.16 12.58
C ASP A 237 -44.56 20.35 11.59
N GLN A 238 -43.94 19.97 10.47
CA GLN A 238 -44.57 19.13 9.47
C GLN A 238 -44.12 17.68 9.62
N LEU A 239 -45.06 16.75 9.56
CA LEU A 239 -44.81 15.32 9.65
C LEU A 239 -45.51 14.60 8.50
N THR A 240 -44.79 13.74 7.78
CA THR A 240 -45.36 12.93 6.70
C THR A 240 -45.66 11.51 7.17
N LEU A 241 -46.93 11.12 7.09
CA LEU A 241 -47.38 9.76 7.32
C LEU A 241 -47.48 9.02 5.98
N VAL A 242 -46.88 7.83 5.89
CA VAL A 242 -47.05 6.95 4.73
C VAL A 242 -48.22 6.00 5.01
N LYS A 243 -49.07 5.77 4.01
CA LYS A 243 -50.22 4.87 4.14
C LYS A 243 -49.81 3.51 4.71
N GLU A 244 -50.57 3.06 5.70
CA GLU A 244 -50.42 1.78 6.41
C GLU A 244 -49.06 1.56 7.11
N LYS A 245 -48.22 2.60 7.21
CA LYS A 245 -46.94 2.55 7.92
C LYS A 245 -46.95 3.44 9.16
N VAL A 246 -46.33 2.94 10.22
CA VAL A 246 -46.11 3.72 11.44
C VAL A 246 -44.98 4.71 11.18
N ALA A 247 -45.28 6.00 11.30
CA ALA A 247 -44.27 7.05 11.23
C ALA A 247 -43.48 7.13 12.53
N ILE A 248 -42.26 7.66 12.45
CA ILE A 248 -41.40 7.91 13.60
C ILE A 248 -41.68 9.33 14.12
N SER A 249 -41.81 9.47 15.44
CA SER A 249 -42.07 10.76 16.08
C SER A 249 -40.92 11.75 15.82
N PRO A 250 -41.20 13.05 15.56
CA PRO A 250 -40.19 14.11 15.49
C PRO A 250 -39.35 14.24 16.78
N GLU A 251 -39.90 13.83 17.92
CA GLU A 251 -39.18 13.81 19.21
C GLU A 251 -38.15 12.69 19.32
N SER A 252 -38.05 11.81 18.32
CA SER A 252 -37.03 10.77 18.31
C SER A 252 -35.64 11.40 18.27
N VAL A 253 -34.74 10.89 19.09
CA VAL A 253 -33.38 11.41 19.24
C VAL A 253 -32.36 10.34 18.88
N ALA A 254 -31.29 10.77 18.20
CA ALA A 254 -30.09 9.98 18.00
C ALA A 254 -28.95 10.59 18.83
N THR A 255 -28.21 9.73 19.53
CA THR A 255 -26.97 10.13 20.21
C THR A 255 -25.80 9.72 19.32
N PHE A 256 -25.06 10.70 18.85
CA PHE A 256 -23.86 10.48 18.06
C PHE A 256 -22.60 10.61 18.91
N VAL A 257 -21.59 9.84 18.56
CA VAL A 257 -20.22 9.98 19.03
C VAL A 257 -19.36 10.39 17.85
N TYR A 258 -18.62 11.47 18.02
CA TYR A 258 -17.64 11.97 17.08
C TYR A 258 -16.25 11.80 17.68
N SER A 259 -15.42 10.96 17.07
CA SER A 259 -14.11 10.58 17.61
C SER A 259 -12.93 11.33 16.96
N TRP A 260 -13.17 12.50 16.36
CA TRP A 260 -12.11 13.30 15.77
C TRP A 260 -11.38 14.12 16.85
N ARG A 261 -10.09 13.82 17.07
CA ARG A 261 -9.20 14.34 18.13
C ARG A 261 -9.66 14.04 19.56
N GLU A 262 -10.85 14.51 19.91
CA GLU A 262 -11.49 14.27 21.19
C GLU A 262 -12.82 13.58 20.96
N ARG A 263 -13.12 12.59 21.81
CA ARG A 263 -14.43 11.95 21.81
C ARG A 263 -15.48 12.95 22.30
N ARG A 264 -16.35 13.38 21.38
CA ARG A 264 -17.49 14.26 21.68
C ARG A 264 -18.79 13.52 21.47
N GLU A 265 -19.70 13.69 22.41
CA GLU A 265 -21.02 13.08 22.35
C GLU A 265 -22.07 14.19 22.29
N PHE A 266 -23.02 14.05 21.37
CA PHE A 266 -24.11 15.02 21.23
C PHE A 266 -25.39 14.33 20.78
N VAL A 267 -26.52 14.94 21.14
CA VAL A 267 -27.86 14.43 20.86
C VAL A 267 -28.49 15.28 19.77
N VAL A 268 -29.04 14.64 18.75
CA VAL A 268 -29.69 15.27 17.59
C VAL A 268 -31.11 14.74 17.49
N LYS A 269 -32.10 15.64 17.46
CA LYS A 269 -33.49 15.29 17.17
C LYS A 269 -33.69 14.98 15.69
N LYS A 270 -34.72 14.21 15.35
CA LYS A 270 -35.14 14.04 13.97
C LYS A 270 -35.42 15.41 13.34
N ASP A 271 -35.02 15.57 12.09
CA ASP A 271 -35.07 16.81 11.32
C ASP A 271 -34.21 17.98 11.82
N GLN A 272 -33.43 17.79 12.88
CA GLN A 272 -32.50 18.81 13.37
C GLN A 272 -31.23 18.86 12.51
N GLU A 273 -30.77 20.08 12.23
CA GLU A 273 -29.48 20.35 11.59
C GLU A 273 -28.36 20.44 12.64
N PHE A 274 -27.19 19.89 12.29
CA PHE A 274 -25.97 19.99 13.07
C PHE A 274 -24.75 20.10 12.14
N SER A 275 -23.62 20.57 12.65
CA SER A 275 -22.36 20.66 11.91
C SER A 275 -21.26 19.91 12.65
N LEU A 276 -20.24 19.49 11.89
CA LEU A 276 -19.09 18.75 12.42
C LEU A 276 -17.82 19.61 12.27
N PRO A 277 -17.19 20.05 13.37
CA PRO A 277 -15.88 20.68 13.31
C PRO A 277 -14.85 19.70 12.70
N PRO A 278 -13.89 20.15 11.87
CA PRO A 278 -13.57 21.54 11.54
C PRO A 278 -14.43 22.14 10.41
N GLN A 279 -15.20 21.33 9.70
CA GLN A 279 -16.05 21.75 8.58
C GLN A 279 -17.39 22.34 9.06
N GLY A 280 -17.34 23.51 9.70
CA GLY A 280 -18.53 24.24 10.15
C GLY A 280 -19.47 24.68 9.02
N ASP A 281 -18.96 24.77 7.79
CA ASP A 281 -19.72 25.19 6.61
C ASP A 281 -20.70 24.12 6.10
N ILE A 282 -20.45 22.85 6.43
CA ILE A 282 -21.31 21.72 6.02
C ILE A 282 -22.30 21.45 7.15
N ARG A 283 -23.59 21.58 6.82
CA ARG A 283 -24.68 21.21 7.73
C ARG A 283 -25.23 19.84 7.36
N TYR A 284 -25.44 19.01 8.36
CA TYR A 284 -26.05 17.70 8.25
C TYR A 284 -27.41 17.71 8.94
N LYS A 285 -28.40 17.10 8.29
CA LYS A 285 -29.76 16.96 8.84
C LYS A 285 -30.04 15.49 9.08
N LEU A 286 -30.54 15.15 10.28
CA LEU A 286 -30.98 13.80 10.60
C LEU A 286 -32.35 13.53 9.99
N ILE A 287 -32.46 12.61 9.02
CA ILE A 287 -33.73 12.27 8.39
C ILE A 287 -34.38 11.09 9.12
N ASP A 288 -33.60 10.04 9.30
CA ASP A 288 -34.12 8.78 9.80
C ASP A 288 -33.14 8.11 10.74
N VAL A 289 -33.68 7.29 11.63
CA VAL A 289 -32.88 6.48 12.53
C VAL A 289 -33.43 5.08 12.44
N GLN A 290 -32.55 4.08 12.41
CA GLN A 290 -32.86 2.66 12.40
C GLN A 290 -32.02 1.96 13.47
N PRO A 291 -32.38 0.73 13.87
CA PRO A 291 -31.67 0.04 14.95
C PRO A 291 -30.16 -0.15 14.75
N ALA A 292 -29.70 -0.26 13.49
CA ALA A 292 -28.31 -0.49 13.15
C ALA A 292 -27.61 0.73 12.51
N LYS A 293 -28.38 1.76 12.11
CA LYS A 293 -27.86 2.90 11.34
C LYS A 293 -28.71 4.14 11.48
N ALA A 294 -28.11 5.31 11.38
CA ALA A 294 -28.80 6.59 11.20
C ALA A 294 -28.61 7.09 9.77
N VAL A 295 -29.61 7.77 9.22
CA VAL A 295 -29.57 8.35 7.88
C VAL A 295 -29.56 9.86 7.99
N ILE A 296 -28.50 10.48 7.49
CA ILE A 296 -28.32 11.93 7.47
C ILE A 296 -28.22 12.42 6.01
N VAL A 297 -28.51 13.70 5.77
CA VAL A 297 -28.23 14.36 4.49
C VAL A 297 -27.37 15.59 4.71
N SER A 298 -26.51 15.87 3.75
CA SER A 298 -25.69 17.08 3.72
C SER A 298 -26.43 18.22 3.03
N SER A 299 -26.24 19.44 3.51
CA SER A 299 -26.73 20.66 2.87
C SER A 299 -26.15 20.88 1.46
N GLN A 300 -24.97 20.32 1.16
CA GLN A 300 -24.36 20.41 -0.17
C GLN A 300 -24.94 19.40 -1.16
N LYS A 301 -25.39 18.25 -0.66
CA LYS A 301 -25.95 17.16 -1.45
C LYS A 301 -27.20 16.60 -0.76
N PRO A 302 -28.34 17.31 -0.83
CA PRO A 302 -29.57 16.90 -0.15
C PRO A 302 -30.17 15.62 -0.73
N ASP A 303 -29.88 15.29 -1.99
CA ASP A 303 -30.45 14.14 -2.69
C ASP A 303 -29.72 12.81 -2.41
N THR A 304 -28.57 12.85 -1.71
CA THR A 304 -27.79 11.65 -1.39
C THR A 304 -27.85 11.36 0.12
N PRO A 305 -28.66 10.39 0.58
CA PRO A 305 -28.67 9.99 1.98
C PRO A 305 -27.36 9.30 2.34
N ILE A 306 -26.81 9.66 3.50
CA ILE A 306 -25.58 9.13 4.06
C ILE A 306 -25.94 8.26 5.26
N GLU A 307 -25.45 7.03 5.28
CA GLU A 307 -25.71 6.08 6.35
C GLU A 307 -24.58 6.07 7.38
N ILE A 308 -24.91 6.29 8.64
CA ILE A 308 -24.00 6.26 9.79
C ILE A 308 -24.28 5.00 10.61
N GLY A 309 -23.31 4.09 10.66
CA GLY A 309 -23.44 2.84 11.40
C GLY A 309 -23.41 3.00 12.93
N LEU A 310 -23.89 1.98 13.63
CA LEU A 310 -23.75 1.86 15.08
C LEU A 310 -22.27 1.82 15.47
N LEU A 311 -21.93 2.46 16.60
CA LEU A 311 -20.65 2.31 17.25
C LEU A 311 -20.53 0.85 17.72
N SER A 312 -19.62 0.08 17.11
CA SER A 312 -19.28 -1.26 17.58
C SER A 312 -18.80 -1.18 19.04
N GLN A 313 -19.47 -1.92 19.92
CA GLN A 313 -19.09 -2.06 21.33
C GLN A 313 -17.87 -2.97 21.49
#